data_AF-A0A6P0HJR8-F1
#
_entry.id   AF-A0A6P0HJR8-F1
#
_cell.length_a   1.000
_cell.length_b   1.000
_cell.length_c   1.000
_cell.angle_alpha   90.00
_cell.angle_beta   90.00
_cell.angle_gamma   90.00
#
_symmetry.space_group_name_H-M   'P 1'
#
loop_
_entity.id
_entity.type
_entity.pdbx_description
1 polymer ?
#
loop_
_entity_poly.entity_id
_entity_poly.type
_entity_poly.pdbx_seq_one_letter_code
_entity_poly.pdbx_strand_id
1 'polypeptide(L)'
;MFARPLLSTVLAGSLATAALALGSLAPASADPAAPPAAGDIVGVGSDTSQFVLDNLADGATVGGTSVPGYNAGVTTGKLRSFHALTAGTSAQIVVRQGSQPINRPNGSGQGKATLYNPSNPNIDFARSSSALNDAEVNAGLYAYPFAVDGLGLATARTTNAPATLTSAQIVGIYQGTIKNWSEVGGKAGTIVPQIPQSGSGTRSFFTSELKKLNGGVDVTLAATVVDVQEHDDATVKSNPNAIAPFSTGRAELAGTVTIVGGFTAKRALYNVVRAADRTRLAGVFGADGFVCSTDARPLIEAAGFDQLARDEFGGVCGEATQTATSNFTTNEVVVTGTTLAASSPSAGSVAFAATVDAKGADVSAGTVELLEGTTKVATARFAQGRFATTLTGVSAGSHSYTARYVPAAGVLQEGSTSAATSVVVRVAPVLRAGVSPSRSSFGQARVLSAVVTTPSGAAATGQVRFTFGGARTTVALDANGKATLTAGASTPAGAYAIKMEYLGNDALVPASASGTHTIQKATPAIGETFPSAVSTSASGTRGTVVVNVPGVQQAISGSVTIYAGSKVFARGTVSRGVATITLPKVGRGTHTLRAVYSGDRSVNGRSQTFTVTGR
;
A
#
# COMPACT_ATOMS: atom_id res chain seq x y z
N MET A 1 -18.76 9.45 52.06
CA MET A 1 -19.87 10.42 52.11
C MET A 1 -19.53 11.54 51.13
N PHE A 2 -20.54 12.08 50.46
CA PHE A 2 -20.52 13.02 49.32
C PHE A 2 -20.70 12.38 47.93
N ALA A 3 -21.76 12.88 47.29
CA ALA A 3 -22.55 12.31 46.22
C ALA A 3 -21.98 12.61 44.83
N ARG A 4 -22.24 11.69 43.89
CA ARG A 4 -22.14 11.92 42.45
C ARG A 4 -23.40 12.63 41.95
N PRO A 5 -23.32 13.69 41.12
CA PRO A 5 -24.41 14.03 40.24
C PRO A 5 -24.28 13.22 38.94
N LEU A 6 -25.37 12.56 38.55
CA LEU A 6 -25.58 12.07 37.18
C LEU A 6 -25.77 13.29 36.27
N LEU A 7 -24.85 13.51 35.33
CA LEU A 7 -25.13 14.32 34.15
C LEU A 7 -25.40 13.39 32.98
N SER A 8 -26.65 13.39 32.53
CA SER A 8 -27.07 12.88 31.23
C SER A 8 -26.53 13.81 30.16
N THR A 9 -25.44 13.42 29.49
CA THR A 9 -25.00 14.04 28.24
C THR A 9 -25.78 13.44 27.08
N VAL A 10 -26.81 14.16 26.64
CA VAL A 10 -27.36 14.05 25.29
C VAL A 10 -26.23 14.43 24.34
N LEU A 11 -25.75 13.48 23.53
CA LEU A 11 -24.85 13.75 22.42
C LEU A 11 -25.68 14.51 21.36
N ALA A 12 -25.68 15.84 21.45
CA ALA A 12 -26.04 16.70 20.34
C ALA A 12 -24.93 16.53 19.30
N GLY A 13 -25.20 15.75 18.26
CA GLY A 13 -24.36 15.69 17.07
C GLY A 13 -24.18 17.09 16.51
N SER A 14 -22.93 17.54 16.49
CA SER A 14 -22.51 18.85 15.99
C SER A 14 -22.92 19.04 14.53
N LEU A 15 -23.82 20.01 14.29
CA LEU A 15 -24.03 20.63 12.99
C LEU A 15 -22.71 21.27 12.51
N ALA A 16 -22.02 20.61 11.59
CA ALA A 16 -21.07 21.29 10.71
C ALA A 16 -21.87 21.94 9.57
N THR A 17 -22.28 23.19 9.76
CA THR A 17 -22.82 24.03 8.68
C THR A 17 -21.70 24.37 7.69
N ALA A 18 -21.43 23.47 6.75
CA ALA A 18 -20.75 23.81 5.51
C ALA A 18 -21.82 24.27 4.52
N ALA A 19 -22.07 25.58 4.46
CA ALA A 19 -22.82 26.18 3.36
C ALA A 19 -21.96 26.08 2.09
N LEU A 20 -22.00 24.92 1.45
CA LEU A 20 -21.34 24.65 0.18
C LEU A 20 -22.21 25.22 -0.94
N ALA A 21 -21.65 26.18 -1.68
CA ALA A 21 -22.17 26.54 -2.99
C ALA A 21 -22.00 25.34 -3.92
N LEU A 22 -23.02 24.48 -3.98
CA LEU A 22 -23.15 23.44 -4.99
C LEU A 22 -23.24 24.13 -6.35
N GLY A 23 -22.14 24.13 -7.09
CA GLY A 23 -22.19 24.39 -8.52
C GLY A 23 -23.19 23.42 -9.13
N SER A 24 -24.21 23.95 -9.78
CA SER A 24 -25.24 23.19 -10.47
C SER A 24 -24.60 22.29 -11.52
N LEU A 25 -24.31 21.04 -11.16
CA LEU A 25 -24.09 19.98 -12.14
C LEU A 25 -25.46 19.77 -12.78
N ALA A 26 -25.56 20.03 -14.08
CA ALA A 26 -26.71 19.57 -14.84
C ALA A 26 -26.83 18.06 -14.57
N PRO A 27 -28.02 17.55 -14.19
CA PRO A 27 -28.20 16.12 -14.02
C PRO A 27 -27.77 15.43 -15.31
N ALA A 28 -27.13 14.26 -15.18
CA ALA A 28 -26.91 13.36 -16.30
C ALA A 28 -28.24 13.16 -17.05
N SER A 29 -28.17 13.02 -18.38
CA SER A 29 -29.32 12.88 -19.29
C SER A 29 -30.45 12.04 -18.68
N ALA A 30 -31.70 12.52 -18.80
CA ALA A 30 -32.88 11.87 -18.23
C ALA A 30 -33.10 10.41 -18.69
N ASP A 31 -32.44 10.02 -19.77
CA ASP A 31 -32.42 8.65 -20.28
C ASP A 31 -31.02 8.31 -20.82
N PRO A 32 -30.69 7.00 -20.93
CA PRO A 32 -29.53 6.54 -21.67
C PRO A 32 -29.48 7.16 -23.07
N ALA A 33 -28.31 7.67 -23.47
CA ALA A 33 -28.13 8.36 -24.76
C ALA A 33 -28.44 7.49 -26.01
N ALA A 34 -28.39 6.17 -25.84
CA ALA A 34 -28.84 5.19 -26.83
C ALA A 34 -29.53 4.03 -26.09
N PRO A 35 -30.43 3.28 -26.77
CA PRO A 35 -31.04 2.09 -26.19
C PRO A 35 -29.98 1.14 -25.59
N PRO A 36 -30.17 0.68 -24.34
CA PRO A 36 -29.26 -0.25 -23.68
C PRO A 36 -28.93 -1.50 -24.50
N ALA A 37 -27.70 -1.99 -24.38
CA ALA A 37 -27.22 -3.16 -25.10
C ALA A 37 -27.81 -4.47 -24.52
N ALA A 38 -27.59 -5.57 -25.23
CA ALA A 38 -27.82 -6.90 -24.67
C ALA A 38 -26.90 -7.13 -23.46
N GLY A 39 -27.47 -7.52 -22.32
CA GLY A 39 -26.75 -7.75 -21.07
C GLY A 39 -26.69 -6.56 -20.10
N ASP A 40 -26.96 -5.33 -20.56
CA ASP A 40 -27.12 -4.17 -19.67
C ASP A 40 -28.28 -4.37 -18.69
N ILE A 41 -28.13 -3.80 -17.49
CA ILE A 41 -29.10 -3.85 -16.39
C ILE A 41 -30.01 -2.63 -16.49
N VAL A 42 -31.26 -2.85 -16.89
CA VAL A 42 -32.20 -1.80 -17.27
C VAL A 42 -33.27 -1.60 -16.21
N GLY A 43 -33.44 -0.34 -15.78
CA GLY A 43 -34.40 0.05 -14.74
C GLY A 43 -35.33 1.19 -15.12
N VAL A 44 -36.50 1.19 -14.48
CA VAL A 44 -37.58 2.17 -14.61
C VAL A 44 -38.23 2.41 -13.24
N GLY A 45 -39.21 3.30 -13.12
CA GLY A 45 -40.08 3.38 -11.95
C GLY A 45 -40.00 4.70 -11.20
N SER A 46 -39.72 4.67 -9.90
CA SER A 46 -39.77 5.84 -9.03
C SER A 46 -38.92 7.02 -9.53
N ASP A 47 -39.52 8.21 -9.47
CA ASP A 47 -38.88 9.52 -9.65
C ASP A 47 -38.11 9.94 -8.40
N THR A 48 -38.59 9.61 -7.18
CA THR A 48 -37.86 9.87 -5.93
C THR A 48 -36.41 9.39 -5.99
N SER A 49 -36.17 8.17 -6.50
CA SER A 49 -34.83 7.58 -6.49
C SER A 49 -34.14 7.63 -7.85
N GLN A 50 -34.61 8.42 -8.82
CA GLN A 50 -34.01 8.42 -10.16
C GLN A 50 -32.60 9.02 -10.16
N PHE A 51 -32.41 10.16 -9.48
CA PHE A 51 -31.10 10.83 -9.42
C PHE A 51 -30.04 10.01 -8.68
N VAL A 52 -30.41 9.31 -7.60
CA VAL A 52 -29.46 8.42 -6.92
C VAL A 52 -29.04 7.25 -7.80
N LEU A 53 -29.94 6.71 -8.63
CA LEU A 53 -29.59 5.65 -9.57
C LEU A 53 -28.70 6.17 -10.72
N ASP A 54 -28.84 7.42 -11.13
CA ASP A 54 -27.92 8.04 -12.09
C ASP A 54 -26.52 8.19 -11.49
N ASN A 55 -26.44 8.72 -10.27
CA ASN A 55 -25.17 8.85 -9.54
C ASN A 55 -24.51 7.47 -9.35
N LEU A 56 -25.28 6.45 -8.93
CA LEU A 56 -24.79 5.08 -8.78
C LEU A 56 -24.35 4.47 -10.11
N ALA A 57 -25.01 4.78 -11.22
CA ALA A 57 -24.66 4.25 -12.53
C ALA A 57 -23.38 4.90 -13.07
N ASP A 58 -23.36 6.22 -13.20
CA ASP A 58 -22.35 6.94 -13.98
C ASP A 58 -21.36 7.75 -13.12
N GLY A 59 -21.63 7.88 -11.83
CA GLY A 59 -20.82 8.67 -10.90
C GLY A 59 -21.33 10.09 -10.72
N ALA A 60 -20.73 10.81 -9.77
CA ALA A 60 -21.05 12.20 -9.48
C ALA A 60 -19.83 12.94 -8.93
N THR A 61 -19.83 14.26 -9.00
CA THR A 61 -18.83 15.07 -8.31
C THR A 61 -19.31 15.38 -6.90
N VAL A 62 -18.61 14.87 -5.90
CA VAL A 62 -18.92 15.04 -4.47
C VAL A 62 -17.82 15.86 -3.81
N GLY A 63 -18.16 17.02 -3.25
CA GLY A 63 -17.17 17.89 -2.60
C GLY A 63 -16.02 18.35 -3.53
N GLY A 64 -16.29 18.51 -4.83
CA GLY A 64 -15.28 18.86 -5.84
C GLY A 64 -14.43 17.69 -6.32
N THR A 65 -14.66 16.47 -5.82
CA THR A 65 -13.96 15.25 -6.25
C THR A 65 -14.87 14.38 -7.11
N SER A 66 -14.37 13.89 -8.25
CA SER A 66 -15.11 12.94 -9.08
C SER A 66 -15.15 11.56 -8.40
N VAL A 67 -16.34 11.07 -8.13
CA VAL A 67 -16.59 9.72 -7.58
C VAL A 67 -17.16 8.86 -8.70
N PRO A 68 -16.47 7.77 -9.11
CA PRO A 68 -16.93 6.91 -10.18
C PRO A 68 -18.17 6.09 -9.78
N GLY A 69 -19.14 5.97 -10.68
CA GLY A 69 -20.25 5.02 -10.54
C GLY A 69 -19.90 3.62 -11.03
N TYR A 70 -20.86 2.70 -10.90
CA TYR A 70 -20.74 1.30 -11.31
C TYR A 70 -20.20 1.12 -12.73
N ASN A 71 -20.67 1.94 -13.67
CA ASN A 71 -20.34 1.83 -15.09
C ASN A 71 -18.87 2.14 -15.41
N ALA A 72 -18.15 2.81 -14.52
CA ALA A 72 -16.71 3.04 -14.69
C ALA A 72 -15.88 1.76 -14.49
N GLY A 73 -16.39 0.81 -13.69
CA GLY A 73 -15.72 -0.46 -13.39
C GLY A 73 -16.03 -1.59 -14.37
N VAL A 74 -16.97 -1.41 -15.29
CA VAL A 74 -17.44 -2.48 -16.18
C VAL A 74 -17.48 -2.08 -17.66
N THR A 75 -17.16 -3.02 -18.53
CA THR A 75 -17.23 -2.86 -19.98
C THR A 75 -18.55 -3.35 -20.56
N THR A 76 -19.17 -4.35 -19.93
CA THR A 76 -20.50 -4.92 -20.27
C THR A 76 -21.38 -4.97 -19.03
N GLY A 77 -22.70 -5.13 -19.21
CA GLY A 77 -23.62 -5.23 -18.08
C GLY A 77 -23.81 -3.91 -17.34
N LYS A 78 -23.81 -2.80 -18.08
CA LYS A 78 -23.88 -1.46 -17.50
C LYS A 78 -25.24 -1.22 -16.86
N LEU A 79 -25.26 -0.47 -15.76
CA LEU A 79 -26.48 0.02 -15.13
C LEU A 79 -27.08 1.15 -15.98
N ARG A 80 -28.35 1.01 -16.35
CA ARG A 80 -29.09 1.90 -17.24
C ARG A 80 -30.46 2.16 -16.66
N SER A 81 -30.78 3.44 -16.44
CA SER A 81 -31.95 3.85 -15.67
C SER A 81 -32.70 4.91 -16.47
N PHE A 82 -33.98 4.68 -16.76
CA PHE A 82 -34.84 5.66 -17.45
C PHE A 82 -35.60 6.48 -16.41
N HIS A 83 -35.64 7.81 -16.55
CA HIS A 83 -36.32 8.70 -15.59
C HIS A 83 -37.83 8.51 -15.62
N ALA A 84 -38.49 8.81 -14.50
CA ALA A 84 -39.94 8.99 -14.50
C ALA A 84 -40.25 10.45 -14.85
N LEU A 85 -41.03 10.64 -15.91
CA LEU A 85 -41.43 11.96 -16.40
C LEU A 85 -42.95 12.02 -16.51
N THR A 86 -43.52 13.21 -16.34
CA THR A 86 -44.93 13.48 -16.63
C THR A 86 -45.23 13.21 -18.11
N ALA A 87 -46.42 12.67 -18.41
CA ALA A 87 -46.82 12.39 -19.78
C ALA A 87 -46.77 13.67 -20.66
N GLY A 88 -45.99 13.63 -21.75
CA GLY A 88 -45.91 14.71 -22.75
C GLY A 88 -44.55 14.92 -23.41
N THR A 89 -43.43 14.71 -22.70
CA THR A 89 -42.08 15.01 -23.22
C THR A 89 -41.34 13.81 -23.85
N SER A 90 -41.77 12.57 -23.55
CA SER A 90 -41.44 11.31 -24.28
C SER A 90 -42.18 10.15 -23.62
N ALA A 91 -43.43 9.92 -24.04
CA ALA A 91 -44.33 8.95 -23.42
C ALA A 91 -43.90 7.49 -23.64
N GLN A 92 -43.09 7.22 -24.67
CA GLN A 92 -42.57 5.89 -24.96
C GLN A 92 -41.04 5.85 -24.91
N ILE A 93 -40.52 4.71 -24.46
CA ILE A 93 -39.09 4.44 -24.33
C ILE A 93 -38.73 3.10 -24.96
N VAL A 94 -37.53 3.02 -25.54
CA VAL A 94 -36.95 1.76 -26.03
C VAL A 94 -35.92 1.31 -24.99
N VAL A 95 -36.34 0.36 -24.14
CA VAL A 95 -35.56 -0.07 -22.97
C VAL A 95 -34.37 -0.98 -23.31
N ARG A 96 -34.37 -1.57 -24.52
CA ARG A 96 -33.25 -2.37 -25.02
C ARG A 96 -33.15 -2.27 -26.53
N GLN A 97 -31.93 -2.31 -27.07
CA GLN A 97 -31.71 -2.32 -28.51
C GLN A 97 -32.51 -3.44 -29.19
N GLY A 98 -33.31 -3.08 -30.20
CA GLY A 98 -34.17 -4.02 -30.93
C GLY A 98 -35.49 -4.40 -30.23
N SER A 99 -35.76 -3.89 -29.04
CA SER A 99 -37.05 -4.09 -28.34
C SER A 99 -38.13 -3.14 -28.86
N GLN A 100 -39.39 -3.54 -28.70
CA GLN A 100 -40.53 -2.66 -28.97
C GLN A 100 -40.60 -1.53 -27.93
N PRO A 101 -41.00 -0.31 -28.33
CA PRO A 101 -41.24 0.77 -27.38
C PRO A 101 -42.32 0.39 -26.35
N ILE A 102 -42.11 0.80 -25.11
CA ILE A 102 -43.10 0.66 -24.03
C ILE A 102 -43.52 2.04 -23.55
N ASN A 103 -44.69 2.13 -22.92
CA ASN A 103 -45.07 3.33 -22.19
C ASN A 103 -44.13 3.53 -21.01
N ARG A 104 -43.61 4.75 -20.86
CA ARG A 104 -42.70 5.13 -19.77
C ARG A 104 -43.40 4.94 -18.41
N PRO A 105 -42.86 4.10 -17.52
CA PRO A 105 -43.41 3.97 -16.17
C PRO A 105 -43.11 5.24 -15.37
N ASN A 106 -44.14 5.87 -14.81
CA ASN A 106 -44.00 7.02 -13.92
C ASN A 106 -44.40 6.64 -12.49
N GLY A 107 -43.39 6.46 -11.63
CA GLY A 107 -43.57 6.15 -10.21
C GLY A 107 -43.37 4.67 -9.84
N SER A 108 -43.27 4.42 -8.53
CA SER A 108 -43.02 3.10 -7.94
C SER A 108 -43.98 2.01 -8.42
N GLY A 109 -45.29 2.27 -8.37
CA GLY A 109 -46.31 1.28 -8.70
C GLY A 109 -46.30 0.91 -10.17
N GLN A 110 -46.19 1.90 -11.07
CA GLN A 110 -46.07 1.64 -12.51
C GLN A 110 -44.78 0.89 -12.83
N GLY A 111 -43.64 1.29 -12.23
CA GLY A 111 -42.36 0.60 -12.43
C GLY A 111 -42.44 -0.88 -12.04
N LYS A 112 -42.98 -1.19 -10.85
CA LYS A 112 -43.18 -2.57 -10.39
C LYS A 112 -44.18 -3.33 -11.27
N ALA A 113 -45.29 -2.71 -11.67
CA ALA A 113 -46.27 -3.30 -12.58
C ALA A 113 -45.70 -3.64 -13.95
N THR A 114 -44.90 -2.74 -14.54
CA THR A 114 -44.20 -3.00 -15.80
C THR A 114 -43.17 -4.11 -15.60
N LEU A 115 -42.45 -4.11 -14.47
CA LEU A 115 -41.46 -5.13 -14.14
C LEU A 115 -42.08 -6.51 -13.99
N TYR A 116 -43.16 -6.75 -13.24
CA TYR A 116 -43.64 -8.13 -13.10
C TYR A 116 -44.47 -8.63 -14.28
N ASN A 117 -44.95 -7.74 -15.17
CA ASN A 117 -45.65 -8.14 -16.38
C ASN A 117 -44.72 -8.98 -17.30
N PRO A 118 -45.09 -10.23 -17.66
CA PRO A 118 -44.25 -11.10 -18.47
C PRO A 118 -44.04 -10.60 -19.90
N SER A 119 -44.89 -9.69 -20.40
CA SER A 119 -44.71 -9.05 -21.71
C SER A 119 -43.55 -8.04 -21.76
N ASN A 120 -42.93 -7.72 -20.61
CA ASN A 120 -41.78 -6.80 -20.52
C ASN A 120 -40.52 -7.53 -20.00
N PRO A 121 -39.95 -8.48 -20.77
CA PRO A 121 -38.74 -9.20 -20.34
C PRO A 121 -37.47 -8.33 -20.40
N ASN A 122 -37.55 -7.14 -21.02
CA ASN A 122 -36.39 -6.28 -21.26
C ASN A 122 -36.05 -5.34 -20.08
N ILE A 123 -36.84 -5.36 -19.00
CA ILE A 123 -36.62 -4.58 -17.79
C ILE A 123 -36.12 -5.53 -16.71
N ASP A 124 -35.01 -5.16 -16.09
CA ASP A 124 -34.31 -5.97 -15.09
C ASP A 124 -34.70 -5.58 -13.66
N PHE A 125 -35.01 -4.31 -13.42
CA PHE A 125 -35.41 -3.83 -12.10
C PHE A 125 -36.38 -2.64 -12.13
N ALA A 126 -37.06 -2.42 -11.01
CA ALA A 126 -37.90 -1.25 -10.77
C ALA A 126 -37.42 -0.49 -9.54
N ARG A 127 -37.18 0.80 -9.70
CA ARG A 127 -36.90 1.73 -8.60
C ARG A 127 -38.16 1.95 -7.79
N SER A 128 -38.08 1.90 -6.46
CA SER A 128 -39.25 2.13 -5.61
C SER A 128 -38.94 2.87 -4.30
N SER A 129 -39.83 3.80 -3.96
CA SER A 129 -39.91 4.54 -2.69
C SER A 129 -40.97 3.97 -1.72
N SER A 130 -41.43 2.74 -1.98
CA SER A 130 -42.45 2.01 -1.21
C SER A 130 -42.13 0.51 -1.16
N ALA A 131 -42.57 -0.18 -0.12
CA ALA A 131 -42.48 -1.64 -0.04
C ALA A 131 -43.32 -2.34 -1.13
N LEU A 132 -43.18 -3.66 -1.24
CA LEU A 132 -44.05 -4.48 -2.09
C LEU A 132 -45.44 -4.61 -1.49
N ASN A 133 -46.46 -4.67 -2.34
CA ASN A 133 -47.81 -5.10 -1.95
C ASN A 133 -48.01 -6.61 -2.22
N ASP A 134 -49.12 -7.16 -1.74
CA ASP A 134 -49.41 -8.60 -1.86
C ASP A 134 -49.41 -9.11 -3.31
N ALA A 135 -49.90 -8.30 -4.27
CA ALA A 135 -49.92 -8.69 -5.67
C ALA A 135 -48.50 -8.80 -6.26
N GLU A 136 -47.61 -7.88 -5.89
CA GLU A 136 -46.21 -7.87 -6.32
C GLU A 136 -45.41 -9.01 -5.67
N VAL A 137 -45.68 -9.29 -4.39
CA VAL A 137 -45.12 -10.44 -3.66
C VAL A 137 -45.55 -11.75 -4.33
N ASN A 138 -46.85 -11.90 -4.60
CA ASN A 138 -47.41 -13.07 -5.27
C ASN A 138 -46.90 -13.22 -6.72
N ALA A 139 -46.55 -12.10 -7.38
CA ALA A 139 -45.90 -12.10 -8.69
C ALA A 139 -44.39 -12.43 -8.64
N GLY A 140 -43.84 -12.74 -7.47
CA GLY A 140 -42.46 -13.18 -7.29
C GLY A 140 -41.44 -12.05 -7.34
N LEU A 141 -41.83 -10.81 -7.01
CA LEU A 141 -40.88 -9.72 -6.86
C LEU A 141 -40.17 -9.75 -5.50
N TYR A 142 -38.93 -9.26 -5.50
CA TYR A 142 -38.10 -9.07 -4.31
C TYR A 142 -37.51 -7.65 -4.33
N ALA A 143 -37.51 -6.99 -3.18
CA ALA A 143 -36.96 -5.66 -3.00
C ALA A 143 -35.59 -5.73 -2.32
N TYR A 144 -34.65 -4.93 -2.80
CA TYR A 144 -33.32 -4.74 -2.23
C TYR A 144 -33.26 -3.32 -1.64
N PRO A 145 -33.44 -3.16 -0.31
CA PRO A 145 -33.36 -1.85 0.33
C PRO A 145 -31.91 -1.36 0.29
N PHE A 146 -31.67 -0.09 -0.01
CA PHE A 146 -30.30 0.43 -0.10
C PHE A 146 -30.05 1.78 0.55
N ALA A 147 -31.10 2.59 0.73
CA ALA A 147 -30.98 3.92 1.31
C ALA A 147 -32.22 4.24 2.15
N VAL A 148 -32.07 5.23 3.02
CA VAL A 148 -33.14 5.82 3.83
C VAL A 148 -33.42 7.22 3.31
N ASP A 149 -34.71 7.50 3.13
CA ASP A 149 -35.24 8.84 2.85
C ASP A 149 -36.10 9.28 4.03
N GLY A 150 -36.06 10.57 4.34
CA GLY A 150 -37.03 11.21 5.22
C GLY A 150 -38.16 11.79 4.40
N LEU A 151 -39.40 11.64 4.86
CA LEU A 151 -40.56 12.29 4.28
C LEU A 151 -41.11 13.32 5.25
N GLY A 152 -41.17 14.58 4.82
CA GLY A 152 -41.79 15.68 5.56
C GLY A 152 -42.90 16.35 4.76
N LEU A 153 -43.50 17.40 5.32
CA LEU A 153 -44.44 18.25 4.59
C LEU A 153 -43.74 19.53 4.14
N ALA A 154 -43.56 19.69 2.84
CA ALA A 154 -42.93 20.86 2.25
C ALA A 154 -43.92 21.98 1.99
N THR A 155 -43.49 23.21 2.24
CA THR A 155 -44.13 24.47 1.84
C THR A 155 -43.13 25.34 1.09
N ALA A 156 -43.60 26.42 0.46
CA ALA A 156 -42.70 27.46 -0.04
C ALA A 156 -41.82 28.03 1.11
N ARG A 157 -40.64 28.57 0.77
CA ARG A 157 -39.79 29.28 1.74
C ARG A 157 -40.48 30.49 2.36
N THR A 158 -41.18 31.25 1.52
CA THR A 158 -42.09 32.30 1.95
C THR A 158 -43.50 31.73 1.93
N THR A 159 -43.96 31.26 3.08
CA THR A 159 -45.26 30.57 3.22
C THR A 159 -46.19 31.29 4.19
N ASN A 160 -47.49 31.03 4.02
CA ASN A 160 -48.52 31.39 4.98
C ASN A 160 -48.71 30.32 6.07
N ALA A 161 -48.12 29.13 5.91
CA ALA A 161 -48.17 28.07 6.90
C ALA A 161 -47.45 28.44 8.21
N PRO A 162 -47.92 27.92 9.36
CA PRO A 162 -47.16 28.03 10.61
C PRO A 162 -45.88 27.20 10.54
N ALA A 163 -44.95 27.45 11.48
CA ALA A 163 -43.69 26.69 11.56
C ALA A 163 -43.89 25.20 11.90
N THR A 164 -44.99 24.86 12.56
CA THR A 164 -45.33 23.48 12.92
C THR A 164 -46.83 23.21 12.83
N LEU A 165 -47.18 21.96 12.50
CA LEU A 165 -48.56 21.45 12.49
C LEU A 165 -48.66 20.22 13.40
N THR A 166 -49.77 20.11 14.12
CA THR A 166 -50.11 18.89 14.88
C THR A 166 -50.64 17.80 13.96
N SER A 167 -50.60 16.55 14.41
CA SER A 167 -51.15 15.39 13.66
C SER A 167 -52.62 15.60 13.25
N ALA A 168 -53.45 16.14 14.16
CA ALA A 168 -54.85 16.43 13.88
C ALA A 168 -55.03 17.53 12.82
N GLN A 169 -54.17 18.55 12.82
CA GLN A 169 -54.20 19.60 11.80
C GLN A 169 -53.81 19.07 10.43
N ILE A 170 -52.78 18.22 10.36
CA ILE A 170 -52.38 17.58 9.10
C ILE A 170 -53.52 16.73 8.54
N VAL A 171 -54.13 15.89 9.36
CA VAL A 171 -55.30 15.08 8.96
C VAL A 171 -56.44 15.99 8.49
N GLY A 172 -56.75 17.06 9.24
CA GLY A 172 -57.83 17.99 8.89
C GLY A 172 -57.60 18.76 7.59
N ILE A 173 -56.34 19.10 7.27
CA ILE A 173 -55.97 19.72 5.99
C ILE A 173 -56.25 18.75 4.82
N TYR A 174 -55.82 17.49 4.92
CA TYR A 174 -56.01 16.51 3.85
C TYR A 174 -57.45 15.98 3.75
N GLN A 175 -58.23 16.02 4.85
CA GLN A 175 -59.68 15.77 4.86
C GLN A 175 -60.50 16.99 4.39
N GLY A 176 -59.88 18.17 4.27
CA GLY A 176 -60.55 19.41 3.89
C GLY A 176 -61.47 19.98 4.97
N THR A 177 -61.33 19.56 6.23
CA THR A 177 -62.01 20.18 7.38
C THR A 177 -61.29 21.45 7.84
N ILE A 178 -60.00 21.59 7.53
CA ILE A 178 -59.21 22.82 7.69
C ILE A 178 -58.87 23.34 6.31
N LYS A 179 -59.23 24.59 6.01
CA LYS A 179 -59.13 25.15 4.64
C LYS A 179 -58.31 26.42 4.56
N ASN A 180 -58.01 27.07 5.69
CA ASN A 180 -57.25 28.31 5.75
C ASN A 180 -56.13 28.22 6.78
N TRP A 181 -54.95 28.74 6.42
CA TRP A 181 -53.78 28.74 7.31
C TRP A 181 -54.01 29.46 8.64
N SER A 182 -54.90 30.46 8.69
CA SER A 182 -55.25 31.14 9.94
C SER A 182 -55.94 30.24 10.97
N GLU A 183 -56.57 29.14 10.53
CA GLU A 183 -57.21 28.16 11.43
C GLU A 183 -56.19 27.34 12.24
N VAL A 184 -54.92 27.36 11.81
CA VAL A 184 -53.82 26.59 12.41
C VAL A 184 -52.66 27.46 12.89
N GLY A 185 -52.88 28.77 13.02
CA GLY A 185 -51.87 29.71 13.52
C GLY A 185 -50.91 30.26 12.46
N GLY A 186 -51.20 30.03 11.17
CA GLY A 186 -50.52 30.68 10.05
C GLY A 186 -51.12 32.03 9.66
N LYS A 187 -50.58 32.65 8.61
CA LYS A 187 -51.15 33.86 7.99
C LYS A 187 -52.36 33.49 7.13
N ALA A 188 -53.39 34.32 7.08
CA ALA A 188 -54.59 34.05 6.29
C ALA A 188 -54.27 33.71 4.81
N GLY A 189 -54.82 32.58 4.34
CA GLY A 189 -54.66 32.09 2.98
C GLY A 189 -55.26 30.69 2.80
N THR A 190 -55.97 30.47 1.70
CA THR A 190 -56.61 29.18 1.40
C THR A 190 -55.56 28.11 1.13
N ILE A 191 -55.56 27.06 1.95
CA ILE A 191 -54.60 25.96 1.87
C ILE A 191 -54.78 25.21 0.56
N VAL A 192 -53.67 24.92 -0.12
CA VAL A 192 -53.63 24.07 -1.32
C VAL A 192 -52.92 22.77 -0.95
N PRO A 193 -53.63 21.77 -0.39
CA PRO A 193 -53.03 20.49 -0.10
C PRO A 193 -52.70 19.77 -1.40
N GLN A 194 -51.50 19.25 -1.48
CA GLN A 194 -50.98 18.54 -2.64
C GLN A 194 -50.55 17.13 -2.22
N ILE A 195 -50.65 16.19 -3.16
CA ILE A 195 -50.23 14.81 -2.97
C ILE A 195 -49.67 14.25 -4.28
N PRO A 196 -48.72 13.32 -4.25
CA PRO A 196 -48.25 12.71 -5.49
C PRO A 196 -49.32 11.94 -6.25
N GLN A 197 -49.09 11.75 -7.55
CA GLN A 197 -49.98 11.06 -8.48
C GLN A 197 -50.35 9.62 -8.05
N SER A 198 -51.47 9.10 -8.55
CA SER A 198 -51.82 7.69 -8.31
C SER A 198 -50.71 6.73 -8.77
N GLY A 199 -50.38 5.72 -7.95
CA GLY A 199 -49.27 4.80 -8.19
C GLY A 199 -47.90 5.27 -7.69
N SER A 200 -47.79 6.48 -7.12
CA SER A 200 -46.59 6.96 -6.44
C SER A 200 -46.29 6.17 -5.16
N GLY A 201 -45.00 5.97 -4.89
CA GLY A 201 -44.54 5.32 -3.66
C GLY A 201 -44.64 6.25 -2.45
N THR A 202 -44.31 7.54 -2.60
CA THR A 202 -44.54 8.60 -1.60
C THR A 202 -46.01 8.77 -1.27
N ARG A 203 -46.93 8.74 -2.24
CA ARG A 203 -48.37 8.73 -1.96
C ARG A 203 -48.72 7.54 -1.08
N SER A 204 -48.33 6.34 -1.48
CA SER A 204 -48.66 5.10 -0.75
C SER A 204 -48.08 5.12 0.68
N PHE A 205 -46.85 5.62 0.84
CA PHE A 205 -46.22 5.78 2.15
C PHE A 205 -46.92 6.87 2.98
N PHE A 206 -47.15 8.05 2.41
CA PHE A 206 -47.78 9.18 3.10
C PHE A 206 -49.22 8.89 3.52
N THR A 207 -50.03 8.21 2.70
CA THR A 207 -51.39 7.82 3.10
C THR A 207 -51.37 6.80 4.24
N SER A 208 -50.37 5.90 4.28
CA SER A 208 -50.17 5.00 5.41
C SER A 208 -49.78 5.75 6.70
N GLU A 209 -48.99 6.81 6.57
CA GLU A 209 -48.67 7.69 7.70
C GLU A 209 -49.87 8.55 8.13
N LEU A 210 -50.64 9.10 7.20
CA LEU A 210 -51.90 9.81 7.49
C LEU A 210 -52.88 8.93 8.27
N LYS A 211 -53.01 7.65 7.90
CA LYS A 211 -53.79 6.66 8.65
C LYS A 211 -53.31 6.54 10.10
N LYS A 212 -51.99 6.47 10.33
CA LYS A 212 -51.41 6.43 11.69
C LYS A 212 -51.70 7.72 12.45
N LEU A 213 -51.53 8.89 11.82
CA LEU A 213 -51.86 10.19 12.41
C LEU A 213 -53.35 10.30 12.78
N ASN A 214 -54.21 9.59 12.06
CA ASN A 214 -55.66 9.49 12.30
C ASN A 214 -56.06 8.28 13.17
N GLY A 215 -55.18 7.84 14.08
CA GLY A 215 -55.48 6.77 15.03
C GLY A 215 -55.71 5.39 14.40
N GLY A 216 -55.14 5.14 13.22
CA GLY A 216 -55.28 3.88 12.48
C GLY A 216 -56.48 3.84 11.53
N VAL A 217 -57.23 4.94 11.39
CA VAL A 217 -58.39 5.05 10.51
C VAL A 217 -57.99 5.70 9.18
N ASP A 218 -58.40 5.11 8.06
CA ASP A 218 -58.05 5.64 6.73
C ASP A 218 -58.62 7.06 6.53
N VAL A 219 -57.80 7.92 5.93
CA VAL A 219 -58.17 9.31 5.62
C VAL A 219 -58.74 9.38 4.21
N THR A 220 -60.02 9.74 4.08
CA THR A 220 -60.59 10.12 2.77
C THR A 220 -60.08 11.50 2.39
N LEU A 221 -59.33 11.58 1.29
CA LEU A 221 -58.79 12.84 0.79
C LEU A 221 -59.90 13.74 0.26
N ALA A 222 -59.85 15.04 0.60
CA ALA A 222 -60.78 16.03 0.07
C ALA A 222 -60.58 16.26 -1.43
N ALA A 223 -61.65 16.69 -2.11
CA ALA A 223 -61.59 17.10 -3.53
C ALA A 223 -60.67 18.29 -3.80
N THR A 224 -60.28 19.03 -2.75
CA THR A 224 -59.32 20.14 -2.82
C THR A 224 -57.86 19.67 -2.85
N VAL A 225 -57.58 18.38 -2.62
CA VAL A 225 -56.23 17.83 -2.70
C VAL A 225 -55.84 17.67 -4.17
N VAL A 226 -54.72 18.30 -4.56
CA VAL A 226 -54.25 18.35 -5.94
C VAL A 226 -53.13 17.34 -6.16
N ASP A 227 -53.24 16.54 -7.23
CA ASP A 227 -52.17 15.63 -7.64
C ASP A 227 -50.97 16.41 -8.21
N VAL A 228 -49.76 16.08 -7.77
CA VAL A 228 -48.48 16.67 -8.22
C VAL A 228 -47.45 15.58 -8.51
N GLN A 229 -46.30 15.93 -9.07
CA GLN A 229 -45.17 15.00 -9.17
C GLN A 229 -44.45 14.89 -7.82
N GLU A 230 -44.13 13.65 -7.42
CA GLU A 230 -43.54 13.27 -6.13
C GLU A 230 -42.18 13.93 -5.84
N HIS A 231 -41.39 14.18 -6.88
CA HIS A 231 -40.02 14.69 -6.77
C HIS A 231 -39.80 16.05 -7.46
N ASP A 232 -40.88 16.78 -7.77
CA ASP A 232 -40.86 18.13 -8.36
C ASP A 232 -41.41 19.16 -7.37
N ASP A 233 -40.60 20.17 -7.05
CA ASP A 233 -40.94 21.23 -6.12
C ASP A 233 -41.69 22.41 -6.77
N ALA A 234 -41.87 22.42 -8.10
CA ALA A 234 -42.32 23.58 -8.85
C ALA A 234 -43.67 24.14 -8.38
N THR A 235 -44.60 23.25 -8.02
CA THR A 235 -45.95 23.58 -7.58
C THR A 235 -46.02 24.02 -6.12
N VAL A 236 -45.02 23.65 -5.30
CA VAL A 236 -44.93 24.02 -3.88
C VAL A 236 -44.16 25.33 -3.73
N LYS A 237 -42.97 25.45 -4.35
CA LYS A 237 -42.06 26.59 -4.14
C LYS A 237 -42.64 27.94 -4.58
N SER A 238 -43.55 27.92 -5.55
CA SER A 238 -44.18 29.11 -6.13
C SER A 238 -45.51 29.48 -5.47
N ASN A 239 -46.02 28.68 -4.54
CA ASN A 239 -47.32 28.88 -3.92
C ASN A 239 -47.17 29.01 -2.39
N PRO A 240 -47.36 30.21 -1.81
CA PRO A 240 -47.23 30.42 -0.36
C PRO A 240 -48.27 29.62 0.44
N ASN A 241 -49.33 29.11 -0.19
CA ASN A 241 -50.37 28.33 0.46
C ASN A 241 -50.28 26.81 0.21
N ALA A 242 -49.35 26.33 -0.60
CA ALA A 242 -49.21 24.91 -0.89
C ALA A 242 -48.57 24.14 0.26
N ILE A 243 -48.99 22.89 0.44
CA ILE A 243 -48.36 21.91 1.32
C ILE A 243 -48.38 20.53 0.66
N ALA A 244 -47.24 19.84 0.61
CA ALA A 244 -47.11 18.53 -0.04
C ALA A 244 -46.20 17.59 0.75
N PRO A 245 -46.43 16.26 0.77
CA PRO A 245 -45.42 15.33 1.25
C PRO A 245 -44.23 15.32 0.29
N PHE A 246 -43.02 15.51 0.82
CA PHE A 246 -41.82 15.69 0.02
C PHE A 246 -40.59 15.09 0.72
N SER A 247 -39.64 14.60 -0.07
CA SER A 247 -38.37 14.07 0.46
C SER A 247 -37.60 15.18 1.18
N THR A 248 -37.23 14.94 2.44
CA THR A 248 -36.45 15.88 3.25
C THR A 248 -35.06 16.08 2.68
N GLY A 249 -34.45 15.00 2.20
CA GLY A 249 -33.15 15.04 1.52
C GLY A 249 -33.18 15.91 0.26
N ARG A 250 -34.24 15.77 -0.54
CA ARG A 250 -34.42 16.62 -1.73
C ARG A 250 -34.68 18.07 -1.36
N ALA A 251 -35.50 18.33 -0.34
CA ALA A 251 -35.76 19.69 0.13
C ALA A 251 -34.48 20.38 0.58
N GLU A 252 -33.60 19.65 1.29
CA GLU A 252 -32.30 20.14 1.74
C GLU A 252 -31.37 20.44 0.56
N LEU A 253 -31.22 19.49 -0.37
CA LEU A 253 -30.35 19.67 -1.55
C LEU A 253 -30.81 20.79 -2.48
N ALA A 254 -32.11 20.88 -2.74
CA ALA A 254 -32.66 21.91 -3.62
C ALA A 254 -32.63 23.29 -2.96
N GLY A 255 -32.86 23.34 -1.64
CA GLY A 255 -32.88 24.59 -0.88
C GLY A 255 -33.97 25.57 -1.34
N THR A 256 -35.04 25.09 -1.97
CA THR A 256 -36.11 25.89 -2.61
C THR A 256 -37.43 25.85 -1.85
N VAL A 257 -37.62 24.84 -1.01
CA VAL A 257 -38.79 24.61 -0.14
C VAL A 257 -38.35 24.48 1.31
N THR A 258 -39.29 24.56 2.23
CA THR A 258 -39.08 24.38 3.67
C THR A 258 -39.92 23.22 4.17
N ILE A 259 -39.38 22.37 5.04
CA ILE A 259 -40.15 21.32 5.72
C ILE A 259 -40.80 21.90 6.98
N VAL A 260 -42.12 21.83 7.06
CA VAL A 260 -42.91 22.25 8.23
C VAL A 260 -42.74 21.22 9.35
N GLY A 261 -42.55 21.69 10.58
CA GLY A 261 -42.39 20.82 11.75
C GLY A 261 -43.67 20.07 12.11
N GLY A 262 -43.54 18.93 12.78
CA GLY A 262 -44.66 18.15 13.31
C GLY A 262 -45.03 16.90 12.50
N PHE A 263 -44.46 16.73 11.30
CA PHE A 263 -44.44 15.46 10.61
C PHE A 263 -43.10 15.19 9.95
N THR A 264 -42.49 14.06 10.30
CA THR A 264 -41.37 13.47 9.57
C THR A 264 -41.40 11.96 9.77
N ALA A 265 -41.24 11.20 8.70
CA ALA A 265 -41.21 9.74 8.75
C ALA A 265 -40.07 9.19 7.89
N LYS A 266 -39.37 8.14 8.36
CA LYS A 266 -38.31 7.47 7.61
C LYS A 266 -38.89 6.35 6.75
N ARG A 267 -38.34 6.18 5.54
CA ARG A 267 -38.66 5.07 4.64
C ARG A 267 -37.40 4.56 3.95
N ALA A 268 -37.40 3.27 3.61
CA ALA A 268 -36.36 2.73 2.74
C ALA A 268 -36.67 3.00 1.26
N LEU A 269 -35.62 3.15 0.47
CA LEU A 269 -35.64 3.10 -0.99
C LEU A 269 -35.18 1.71 -1.45
N TYR A 270 -35.79 1.21 -2.52
CA TYR A 270 -35.61 -0.16 -2.98
C TYR A 270 -35.26 -0.21 -4.48
N ASN A 271 -34.40 -1.15 -4.83
CA ASN A 271 -34.32 -1.70 -6.18
C ASN A 271 -35.07 -3.04 -6.19
N VAL A 272 -36.15 -3.13 -6.96
CA VAL A 272 -37.02 -4.31 -7.00
C VAL A 272 -36.69 -5.15 -8.23
N VAL A 273 -36.54 -6.45 -8.06
CA VAL A 273 -36.18 -7.39 -9.13
C VAL A 273 -37.13 -8.59 -9.13
N ARG A 274 -37.15 -9.35 -10.22
CA ARG A 274 -37.84 -10.65 -10.26
C ARG A 274 -37.02 -11.70 -9.50
N ALA A 275 -37.69 -12.71 -8.93
CA ALA A 275 -37.02 -13.82 -8.25
C ALA A 275 -35.92 -14.48 -9.12
N ALA A 276 -36.17 -14.64 -10.42
CA ALA A 276 -35.22 -15.25 -11.37
C ALA A 276 -33.94 -14.41 -11.60
N ASP A 277 -33.98 -13.10 -11.33
CA ASP A 277 -32.87 -12.18 -11.60
C ASP A 277 -31.98 -11.92 -10.38
N ARG A 278 -32.37 -12.42 -9.19
CA ARG A 278 -31.66 -12.18 -7.92
C ARG A 278 -30.18 -12.55 -7.99
N THR A 279 -29.87 -13.74 -8.49
CA THR A 279 -28.48 -14.20 -8.60
C THR A 279 -27.67 -13.35 -9.58
N ARG A 280 -28.27 -13.00 -10.72
CA ARG A 280 -27.61 -12.20 -11.76
C ARG A 280 -27.33 -10.77 -11.29
N LEU A 281 -28.24 -10.19 -10.50
CA LEU A 281 -28.17 -8.81 -10.05
C LEU A 281 -27.55 -8.64 -8.64
N ALA A 282 -27.18 -9.73 -7.97
CA ALA A 282 -26.58 -9.69 -6.64
C ALA A 282 -25.29 -8.85 -6.58
N GLY A 283 -24.46 -8.88 -7.62
CA GLY A 283 -23.24 -8.06 -7.69
C GLY A 283 -23.49 -6.55 -7.75
N VAL A 284 -24.72 -6.12 -8.05
CA VAL A 284 -25.09 -4.70 -8.05
C VAL A 284 -25.94 -4.35 -6.83
N PHE A 285 -27.02 -5.08 -6.60
CA PHE A 285 -28.02 -4.73 -5.58
C PHE A 285 -27.94 -5.56 -4.30
N GLY A 286 -27.23 -6.68 -4.30
CA GLY A 286 -27.09 -7.53 -3.11
C GLY A 286 -26.26 -6.89 -2.00
N ALA A 287 -26.20 -7.54 -0.84
CA ALA A 287 -25.46 -7.04 0.33
C ALA A 287 -23.97 -6.79 0.04
N ASP A 288 -23.32 -7.69 -0.71
CA ASP A 288 -21.93 -7.51 -1.18
C ASP A 288 -21.84 -6.77 -2.53
N GLY A 289 -22.96 -6.28 -3.04
CA GLY A 289 -23.06 -5.60 -4.33
C GLY A 289 -22.59 -4.15 -4.27
N PHE A 290 -22.34 -3.57 -5.45
CA PHE A 290 -21.86 -2.19 -5.58
C PHE A 290 -22.71 -1.18 -4.79
N VAL A 291 -24.05 -1.27 -4.86
CA VAL A 291 -24.95 -0.28 -4.24
C VAL A 291 -24.85 -0.25 -2.71
N CYS A 292 -24.40 -1.35 -2.08
CA CYS A 292 -24.18 -1.44 -0.63
C CYS A 292 -22.71 -1.31 -0.22
N SER A 293 -21.81 -1.10 -1.19
CA SER A 293 -20.40 -0.81 -0.92
C SER A 293 -20.21 0.58 -0.32
N THR A 294 -19.11 0.76 0.40
CA THR A 294 -18.67 2.05 0.92
C THR A 294 -18.35 3.06 -0.18
N ASP A 295 -17.91 2.61 -1.36
CA ASP A 295 -17.64 3.45 -2.54
C ASP A 295 -18.92 4.07 -3.12
N ALA A 296 -20.07 3.39 -2.97
CA ALA A 296 -21.37 3.91 -3.40
C ALA A 296 -21.97 4.93 -2.42
N ARG A 297 -21.53 4.96 -1.16
CA ARG A 297 -22.10 5.84 -0.13
C ARG A 297 -22.11 7.32 -0.55
N PRO A 298 -20.99 7.93 -1.02
CA PRO A 298 -20.98 9.34 -1.38
C PRO A 298 -21.92 9.67 -2.54
N LEU A 299 -22.19 8.71 -3.44
CA LEU A 299 -23.11 8.88 -4.57
C LEU A 299 -24.57 8.94 -4.11
N ILE A 300 -24.90 8.17 -3.06
CA ILE A 300 -26.22 8.13 -2.42
C ILE A 300 -26.46 9.40 -1.59
N GLU A 301 -25.47 9.80 -0.79
CA GLU A 301 -25.51 11.03 0.02
C GLU A 301 -25.60 12.28 -0.85
N ALA A 302 -24.89 12.31 -2.00
CA ALA A 302 -24.98 13.41 -2.96
C ALA A 302 -26.37 13.54 -3.61
N ALA A 303 -27.19 12.48 -3.56
CA ALA A 303 -28.59 12.51 -3.99
C ALA A 303 -29.57 12.82 -2.85
N GLY A 304 -29.06 13.02 -1.62
CA GLY A 304 -29.83 13.47 -0.45
C GLY A 304 -30.36 12.33 0.41
N PHE A 305 -29.83 11.12 0.25
CA PHE A 305 -30.26 9.95 1.02
C PHE A 305 -29.11 9.38 1.84
N ASP A 306 -29.43 8.69 2.93
CA ASP A 306 -28.43 7.98 3.72
C ASP A 306 -28.37 6.52 3.28
N GLN A 307 -27.19 6.02 2.92
CA GLN A 307 -27.06 4.59 2.58
C GLN A 307 -27.35 3.73 3.82
N LEU A 308 -28.08 2.63 3.63
CA LEU A 308 -28.26 1.63 4.69
C LEU A 308 -26.94 0.89 4.95
N ALA A 309 -26.70 0.53 6.21
CA ALA A 309 -25.61 -0.35 6.58
C ALA A 309 -25.87 -1.78 6.06
N ARG A 310 -24.79 -2.53 5.79
CA ARG A 310 -24.85 -3.98 5.55
C ARG A 310 -25.19 -4.74 6.84
N ASP A 311 -25.61 -5.99 6.72
CA ASP A 311 -25.99 -6.86 7.85
C ASP A 311 -24.85 -7.03 8.87
N GLU A 312 -23.61 -7.15 8.40
CA GLU A 312 -22.39 -7.23 9.22
C GLU A 312 -22.16 -5.99 10.10
N PHE A 313 -22.80 -4.87 9.76
CA PHE A 313 -22.82 -3.62 10.54
C PHE A 313 -24.19 -3.34 11.18
N GLY A 314 -25.04 -4.36 11.31
CA GLY A 314 -26.35 -4.26 11.95
C GLY A 314 -27.46 -3.63 11.09
N GLY A 315 -27.21 -3.40 9.81
CA GLY A 315 -28.20 -2.91 8.85
C GLY A 315 -28.85 -4.02 8.01
N VAL A 316 -29.40 -3.65 6.86
CA VAL A 316 -30.11 -4.56 5.93
C VAL A 316 -29.88 -4.19 4.47
N CYS A 317 -28.86 -3.39 4.15
CA CYS A 317 -28.58 -2.99 2.77
C CYS A 317 -28.40 -4.22 1.88
N GLY A 318 -29.16 -4.28 0.79
CA GLY A 318 -29.03 -5.35 -0.21
C GLY A 318 -29.56 -6.70 0.24
N GLU A 319 -30.18 -6.78 1.42
CA GLU A 319 -30.88 -7.97 1.89
C GLU A 319 -32.23 -8.10 1.19
N ALA A 320 -32.35 -9.08 0.30
CA ALA A 320 -33.56 -9.28 -0.48
C ALA A 320 -34.76 -9.56 0.42
N THR A 321 -35.81 -8.75 0.30
CA THR A 321 -37.01 -8.84 1.13
C THR A 321 -38.30 -8.73 0.33
N GLN A 322 -39.38 -9.27 0.88
CA GLN A 322 -40.75 -9.06 0.40
C GLN A 322 -41.59 -8.23 1.37
N THR A 323 -41.02 -7.87 2.52
CA THR A 323 -41.68 -7.08 3.56
C THR A 323 -41.14 -5.65 3.59
N ALA A 324 -41.90 -4.74 4.19
CA ALA A 324 -41.41 -3.39 4.44
C ALA A 324 -40.18 -3.42 5.35
N THR A 325 -39.14 -2.68 4.96
CA THR A 325 -37.93 -2.49 5.77
C THR A 325 -38.20 -1.49 6.90
N SER A 326 -37.89 -1.90 8.13
CA SER A 326 -37.99 -1.08 9.34
C SER A 326 -36.64 -0.82 10.01
N ASN A 327 -35.59 -1.57 9.64
CA ASN A 327 -34.22 -1.32 10.11
C ASN A 327 -33.59 -0.22 9.22
N PHE A 328 -33.39 0.95 9.81
CA PHE A 328 -32.83 2.14 9.14
C PHE A 328 -31.41 2.47 9.63
N THR A 329 -30.66 1.47 10.10
CA THR A 329 -29.25 1.64 10.46
C THR A 329 -28.47 2.05 9.22
N THR A 330 -27.75 3.17 9.30
CA THR A 330 -27.04 3.81 8.19
C THR A 330 -25.58 3.38 8.11
N ASN A 331 -25.00 3.42 6.90
CA ASN A 331 -23.62 3.04 6.68
C ASN A 331 -22.64 4.11 7.18
N GLU A 332 -22.08 3.89 8.36
CA GLU A 332 -21.04 4.75 8.94
C GLU A 332 -19.61 4.22 8.72
N VAL A 333 -19.45 3.17 7.90
CA VAL A 333 -18.17 2.48 7.69
C VAL A 333 -17.17 3.38 6.96
N VAL A 334 -15.93 3.38 7.43
CA VAL A 334 -14.83 4.18 6.87
C VAL A 334 -13.90 3.29 6.03
N VAL A 335 -13.72 3.64 4.75
CA VAL A 335 -12.70 3.02 3.89
C VAL A 335 -11.32 3.40 4.41
N THR A 336 -10.45 2.40 4.59
CA THR A 336 -9.06 2.64 4.97
C THR A 336 -8.11 2.38 3.82
N GLY A 337 -6.96 3.05 3.80
CA GLY A 337 -5.86 2.82 2.86
C GLY A 337 -4.58 2.49 3.60
N THR A 338 -3.98 1.34 3.33
CA THR A 338 -2.69 0.95 3.93
C THR A 338 -1.54 1.21 2.97
N THR A 339 -0.46 1.83 3.44
CA THR A 339 0.82 1.89 2.71
C THR A 339 1.91 1.17 3.49
N LEU A 340 2.90 0.66 2.78
CA LEU A 340 4.05 -0.04 3.37
C LEU A 340 5.35 0.52 2.77
N ALA A 341 6.31 0.77 3.64
CA ALA A 341 7.70 0.97 3.30
C ALA A 341 8.54 -0.14 3.95
N ALA A 342 9.52 -0.66 3.22
CA ALA A 342 10.45 -1.68 3.70
C ALA A 342 11.88 -1.31 3.33
N SER A 343 12.84 -1.61 4.21
CA SER A 343 14.26 -1.37 3.99
C SER A 343 15.10 -2.42 4.71
N SER A 344 16.32 -2.70 4.23
CA SER A 344 17.25 -3.65 4.88
C SER A 344 18.37 -2.88 5.59
N PRO A 345 18.17 -2.36 6.82
CA PRO A 345 19.12 -1.46 7.49
C PRO A 345 20.41 -2.16 7.94
N SER A 346 20.34 -3.46 8.21
CA SER A 346 21.49 -4.26 8.64
C SER A 346 21.42 -5.67 8.05
N ALA A 347 22.52 -6.41 8.16
CA ALA A 347 22.63 -7.74 7.58
C ALA A 347 21.56 -8.71 8.14
N GLY A 348 20.80 -9.36 7.26
CA GLY A 348 19.74 -10.30 7.63
C GLY A 348 18.56 -9.65 8.36
N SER A 349 18.34 -8.35 8.16
CA SER A 349 17.23 -7.62 8.79
C SER A 349 16.41 -6.83 7.78
N VAL A 350 15.11 -6.70 8.05
CA VAL A 350 14.22 -5.83 7.29
C VAL A 350 13.41 -4.96 8.25
N ALA A 351 13.55 -3.65 8.14
CA ALA A 351 12.73 -2.67 8.84
C ALA A 351 11.54 -2.25 7.99
N PHE A 352 10.37 -2.24 8.61
CA PHE A 352 9.09 -1.91 8.01
C PHE A 352 8.50 -0.67 8.68
N ALA A 353 7.86 0.16 7.87
CA ALA A 353 6.99 1.22 8.32
C ALA A 353 5.70 1.17 7.52
N ALA A 354 4.56 0.95 8.17
CA ALA A 354 3.25 1.02 7.53
C ALA A 354 2.44 2.19 8.09
N THR A 355 1.61 2.78 7.25
CA THR A 355 0.62 3.78 7.66
C THR A 355 -0.75 3.32 7.21
N VAL A 356 -1.76 3.64 8.01
CA VAL A 356 -3.16 3.52 7.60
C VAL A 356 -3.79 4.90 7.58
N ASP A 357 -4.30 5.28 6.42
CA ASP A 357 -5.19 6.43 6.27
C ASP A 357 -6.62 5.95 6.47
N ALA A 358 -7.30 6.51 7.46
CA ALA A 358 -8.72 6.28 7.72
C ALA A 358 -9.50 7.61 7.72
N LYS A 359 -9.05 8.60 6.93
CA LYS A 359 -9.73 9.89 6.75
C LYS A 359 -10.07 10.59 8.07
N GLY A 360 -9.20 10.46 9.07
CA GLY A 360 -9.37 11.05 10.41
C GLY A 360 -10.00 10.13 11.46
N ALA A 361 -10.48 8.94 11.11
CA ALA A 361 -10.96 7.96 12.08
C ALA A 361 -9.80 7.32 12.87
N ASP A 362 -10.05 6.97 14.14
CA ASP A 362 -9.05 6.31 14.99
C ASP A 362 -8.91 4.83 14.64
N VAL A 363 -7.71 4.44 14.20
CA VAL A 363 -7.35 3.06 13.83
C VAL A 363 -6.64 2.29 14.95
N SER A 364 -6.52 2.88 16.14
CA SER A 364 -5.74 2.32 17.26
C SER A 364 -6.25 0.96 17.76
N ALA A 365 -7.53 0.65 17.56
CA ALA A 365 -8.13 -0.63 17.92
C ALA A 365 -7.74 -1.78 16.99
N GLY A 366 -7.38 -1.49 15.73
CA GLY A 366 -7.04 -2.49 14.72
C GLY A 366 -5.59 -3.00 14.79
N THR A 367 -5.27 -3.92 13.89
CA THR A 367 -3.93 -4.54 13.77
C THR A 367 -3.40 -4.47 12.35
N VAL A 368 -2.08 -4.51 12.19
CA VAL A 368 -1.42 -4.72 10.89
C VAL A 368 -0.79 -6.09 10.88
N GLU A 369 -1.16 -6.89 9.90
CA GLU A 369 -0.47 -8.11 9.55
C GLU A 369 0.53 -7.82 8.43
N LEU A 370 1.79 -8.17 8.65
CA LEU A 370 2.82 -8.14 7.61
C LEU A 370 2.89 -9.53 6.98
N LEU A 371 2.75 -9.60 5.66
CA LEU A 371 2.75 -10.86 4.91
C LEU A 371 3.88 -10.90 3.89
N GLU A 372 4.46 -12.08 3.72
CA GLU A 372 5.28 -12.44 2.56
C GLU A 372 4.49 -13.44 1.72
N GLY A 373 3.97 -12.98 0.58
CA GLY A 373 2.91 -13.70 -0.13
C GLY A 373 1.66 -13.83 0.75
N THR A 374 1.27 -15.06 1.10
CA THR A 374 0.17 -15.36 2.02
C THR A 374 0.63 -15.67 3.44
N THR A 375 1.94 -15.78 3.67
CA THR A 375 2.49 -16.17 4.98
C THR A 375 2.62 -14.94 5.86
N LYS A 376 1.95 -14.95 7.02
CA LYS A 376 2.08 -13.89 8.01
C LYS A 376 3.44 -13.98 8.72
N VAL A 377 4.27 -12.96 8.58
CA VAL A 377 5.62 -12.87 9.15
C VAL A 377 5.69 -12.02 10.41
N ALA A 378 4.77 -11.06 10.58
CA ALA A 378 4.64 -10.27 11.79
C ALA A 378 3.20 -9.76 11.98
N THR A 379 2.89 -9.35 13.21
CA THR A 379 1.66 -8.62 13.52
C THR A 379 1.95 -7.60 14.61
N ALA A 380 1.39 -6.41 14.52
CA ALA A 380 1.33 -5.51 15.66
C ALA A 380 0.08 -4.63 15.65
N ARG A 381 -0.17 -3.96 16.78
CA ARG A 381 -1.21 -2.94 16.94
C ARG A 381 -0.73 -1.60 16.42
N PHE A 382 -1.67 -0.80 15.93
CA PHE A 382 -1.40 0.60 15.60
C PHE A 382 -1.23 1.44 16.87
N ALA A 383 -0.21 2.29 16.89
CA ALA A 383 -0.15 3.45 17.77
C ALA A 383 -0.19 4.71 16.90
N GLN A 384 -1.24 5.52 17.02
CA GLN A 384 -1.41 6.79 16.29
C GLN A 384 -1.30 6.68 14.75
N GLY A 385 -1.83 5.63 14.12
CA GLY A 385 -1.83 5.50 12.66
C GLY A 385 -0.46 5.21 12.03
N ARG A 386 0.55 4.84 12.83
CA ARG A 386 1.84 4.29 12.34
C ARG A 386 2.16 2.91 12.95
N PHE A 387 2.70 2.02 12.11
CA PHE A 387 3.28 0.74 12.50
C PHE A 387 4.75 0.75 12.11
N ALA A 388 5.64 0.33 13.02
CA ALA A 388 7.05 0.12 12.71
C ALA A 388 7.54 -1.17 13.39
N THR A 389 8.23 -2.02 12.65
CA THR A 389 8.86 -3.24 13.17
C THR A 389 10.10 -3.61 12.38
N THR A 390 10.95 -4.47 12.95
CA THR A 390 12.12 -5.03 12.27
C THR A 390 12.10 -6.55 12.38
N LEU A 391 12.16 -7.23 11.24
CA LEU A 391 12.44 -8.66 11.18
C LEU A 391 13.95 -8.89 11.20
N THR A 392 14.38 -9.95 11.87
CA THR A 392 15.79 -10.38 11.96
C THR A 392 15.92 -11.85 11.57
N GLY A 393 17.08 -12.25 11.06
CA GLY A 393 17.30 -13.61 10.57
C GLY A 393 16.67 -13.87 9.20
N VAL A 394 16.36 -12.80 8.45
CA VAL A 394 15.84 -12.91 7.09
C VAL A 394 16.96 -13.39 6.18
N SER A 395 16.65 -14.39 5.35
CA SER A 395 17.60 -14.95 4.38
C SER A 395 18.09 -13.92 3.38
N ALA A 396 19.24 -14.16 2.76
CA ALA A 396 19.69 -13.32 1.66
C ALA A 396 18.78 -13.53 0.43
N GLY A 397 18.45 -12.45 -0.26
CA GLY A 397 17.64 -12.52 -1.48
C GLY A 397 16.65 -11.37 -1.62
N SER A 398 15.85 -11.42 -2.68
CA SER A 398 14.73 -10.51 -2.89
C SER A 398 13.50 -11.05 -2.18
N HIS A 399 12.89 -10.22 -1.34
CA HIS A 399 11.67 -10.51 -0.60
C HIS A 399 10.58 -9.50 -0.98
N SER A 400 9.32 -9.94 -1.00
CA SER A 400 8.17 -9.09 -1.35
C SER A 400 7.13 -9.14 -0.24
N TYR A 401 6.80 -7.98 0.33
CA TYR A 401 5.93 -7.88 1.49
C TYR A 401 4.69 -7.02 1.22
N THR A 402 3.58 -7.37 1.89
CA THR A 402 2.38 -6.54 1.97
C THR A 402 2.03 -6.30 3.44
N ALA A 403 1.40 -5.16 3.72
CA ALA A 403 0.81 -4.86 5.02
C ALA A 403 -0.70 -4.86 4.88
N ARG A 404 -1.38 -5.65 5.71
CA ARG A 404 -2.84 -5.73 5.77
C ARG A 404 -3.33 -5.16 7.08
N TYR A 405 -4.11 -4.07 7.01
CA TYR A 405 -4.87 -3.58 8.14
C TYR A 405 -6.11 -4.45 8.36
N VAL A 406 -6.27 -4.91 9.60
CA VAL A 406 -7.41 -5.70 10.08
C VAL A 406 -8.07 -4.91 11.21
N PRO A 407 -9.23 -4.30 10.97
CA PRO A 407 -10.01 -3.59 11.98
C PRO A 407 -10.41 -4.51 13.14
N ALA A 408 -10.61 -3.93 14.33
CA ALA A 408 -11.21 -4.67 15.44
C ALA A 408 -12.69 -4.96 15.16
N ALA A 409 -13.18 -6.07 15.73
CA ALA A 409 -14.60 -6.41 15.67
C ALA A 409 -15.46 -5.28 16.26
N GLY A 410 -16.55 -4.92 15.58
CA GLY A 410 -17.48 -3.87 16.01
C GLY A 410 -17.02 -2.43 15.72
N VAL A 411 -15.90 -2.25 15.01
CA VAL A 411 -15.46 -0.92 14.54
C VAL A 411 -15.92 -0.70 13.10
N LEU A 412 -16.42 0.49 12.80
CA LEU A 412 -16.93 0.92 11.50
C LEU A 412 -15.79 1.27 10.53
N GLN A 413 -14.92 0.31 10.23
CA GLN A 413 -13.78 0.48 9.32
C GLN A 413 -13.63 -0.75 8.42
N GLU A 414 -13.24 -0.55 7.17
CA GLU A 414 -12.89 -1.65 6.28
C GLU A 414 -11.41 -1.99 6.40
N GLY A 415 -11.10 -3.28 6.29
CA GLY A 415 -9.71 -3.71 6.17
C GLY A 415 -9.12 -3.28 4.83
N SER A 416 -7.82 -3.03 4.81
CA SER A 416 -7.11 -2.64 3.59
C SER A 416 -5.77 -3.34 3.49
N THR A 417 -5.24 -3.47 2.28
CA THR A 417 -3.94 -4.07 2.04
C THR A 417 -3.10 -3.15 1.18
N SER A 418 -1.83 -2.98 1.55
CA SER A 418 -0.89 -2.19 0.76
C SER A 418 -0.55 -2.86 -0.56
N ALA A 419 -0.04 -2.07 -1.50
CA ALA A 419 0.71 -2.63 -2.62
C ALA A 419 1.92 -3.45 -2.11
N ALA A 420 2.36 -4.40 -2.91
CA ALA A 420 3.55 -5.20 -2.62
C ALA A 420 4.81 -4.33 -2.66
N THR A 421 5.66 -4.45 -1.64
CA THR A 421 6.93 -3.74 -1.51
C THR A 421 8.08 -4.74 -1.52
N SER A 422 8.97 -4.62 -2.50
CA SER A 422 10.15 -5.48 -2.62
C SER A 422 11.35 -4.90 -1.88
N VAL A 423 12.11 -5.76 -1.20
CA VAL A 423 13.36 -5.42 -0.52
C VAL A 423 14.39 -6.51 -0.76
N VAL A 424 15.63 -6.10 -1.06
CA VAL A 424 16.76 -7.03 -1.17
C VAL A 424 17.48 -7.08 0.17
N VAL A 425 17.56 -8.28 0.75
CA VAL A 425 18.23 -8.54 2.02
C VAL A 425 19.60 -9.11 1.74
N ARG A 426 20.63 -8.50 2.36
CA ARG A 426 22.00 -9.01 2.36
C ARG A 426 22.36 -9.56 3.73
N VAL A 427 23.18 -10.60 3.81
CA VAL A 427 23.64 -11.19 5.08
C VAL A 427 25.15 -11.00 5.27
N ALA A 428 25.62 -11.14 6.51
CA ALA A 428 27.04 -11.02 6.85
C ALA A 428 27.77 -12.33 6.54
N PRO A 429 28.82 -12.30 5.68
CA PRO A 429 29.66 -13.47 5.48
C PRO A 429 30.73 -13.58 6.57
N VAL A 430 31.34 -14.76 6.68
CA VAL A 430 32.54 -15.01 7.48
C VAL A 430 33.74 -15.03 6.55
N LEU A 431 34.65 -14.05 6.70
CA LEU A 431 35.91 -13.97 5.96
C LEU A 431 37.06 -14.52 6.81
N ARG A 432 37.71 -15.58 6.34
CA ARG A 432 38.90 -16.17 6.97
C ARG A 432 40.15 -15.82 6.18
N ALA A 433 41.10 -15.17 6.85
CA ALA A 433 42.41 -14.87 6.30
C ALA A 433 43.41 -15.99 6.62
N GLY A 434 44.27 -16.32 5.66
CA GLY A 434 45.35 -17.28 5.81
C GLY A 434 46.60 -16.84 5.06
N VAL A 435 47.77 -17.22 5.56
CA VAL A 435 49.07 -17.05 4.90
C VAL A 435 49.85 -18.35 4.99
N SER A 436 50.41 -18.80 3.86
CA SER A 436 51.25 -19.98 3.81
C SER A 436 52.57 -19.70 3.08
N PRO A 437 53.73 -20.07 3.64
CA PRO A 437 53.89 -20.63 5.00
C PRO A 437 53.59 -19.57 6.09
N SER A 438 53.25 -20.01 7.31
CA SER A 438 52.91 -19.12 8.44
C SER A 438 54.09 -18.27 8.95
N ARG A 439 55.32 -18.69 8.62
CA ARG A 439 56.55 -17.89 8.71
C ARG A 439 57.33 -18.11 7.42
N SER A 440 57.87 -17.04 6.84
CA SER A 440 58.70 -17.12 5.65
C SER A 440 60.01 -16.39 5.87
N SER A 441 61.05 -16.78 5.14
CA SER A 441 62.30 -16.03 5.08
C SER A 441 62.38 -15.19 3.80
N PHE A 442 63.24 -14.18 3.80
CA PHE A 442 63.57 -13.44 2.59
C PHE A 442 63.97 -14.39 1.45
N GLY A 443 63.46 -14.15 0.24
CA GLY A 443 63.65 -15.06 -0.90
C GLY A 443 62.64 -16.20 -1.02
N GLN A 444 61.71 -16.34 -0.08
CA GLN A 444 60.59 -17.27 -0.20
C GLN A 444 59.31 -16.55 -0.63
N ALA A 445 58.67 -17.09 -1.66
CA ALA A 445 57.30 -16.70 -2.01
C ALA A 445 56.33 -17.18 -0.95
N ARG A 446 55.18 -16.50 -0.85
CA ARG A 446 54.11 -16.85 0.08
C ARG A 446 52.75 -16.62 -0.58
N VAL A 447 51.78 -17.41 -0.16
CA VAL A 447 50.41 -17.33 -0.66
C VAL A 447 49.53 -16.77 0.44
N LEU A 448 48.92 -15.62 0.17
CA LEU A 448 47.83 -15.07 0.95
C LEU A 448 46.54 -15.69 0.43
N SER A 449 45.69 -16.17 1.33
CA SER A 449 44.41 -16.77 0.99
C SER A 449 43.29 -16.14 1.81
N ALA A 450 42.20 -15.82 1.13
CA ALA A 450 40.96 -15.35 1.72
C ALA A 450 39.88 -16.36 1.37
N VAL A 451 39.18 -16.89 2.38
CA VAL A 451 38.03 -17.79 2.18
C VAL A 451 36.80 -17.09 2.73
N VAL A 452 35.81 -16.87 1.87
CA VAL A 452 34.52 -16.26 2.21
C VAL A 452 33.50 -17.37 2.31
N THR A 453 32.91 -17.53 3.50
CA THR A 453 31.87 -18.51 3.78
C THR A 453 30.60 -17.81 4.23
N THR A 454 29.45 -18.43 3.97
CA THR A 454 28.14 -17.90 4.38
C THR A 454 27.50 -18.90 5.34
N PRO A 455 26.85 -18.44 6.43
CA PRO A 455 26.10 -19.35 7.33
C PRO A 455 24.97 -20.11 6.62
N SER A 456 24.43 -19.54 5.54
CA SER A 456 23.30 -20.08 4.76
C SER A 456 23.71 -20.98 3.59
N GLY A 457 25.01 -21.18 3.32
CA GLY A 457 25.48 -21.95 2.18
C GLY A 457 25.36 -21.25 0.82
N ALA A 458 24.90 -19.99 0.78
CA ALA A 458 24.89 -19.17 -0.43
C ALA A 458 26.32 -19.02 -1.00
N ALA A 459 26.48 -19.20 -2.31
CA ALA A 459 27.78 -19.08 -2.97
C ALA A 459 28.34 -17.66 -2.82
N ALA A 460 29.52 -17.54 -2.21
CA ALA A 460 30.23 -16.27 -2.11
C ALA A 460 30.89 -15.94 -3.45
N THR A 461 30.28 -15.03 -4.21
CA THR A 461 30.82 -14.51 -5.48
C THR A 461 31.42 -13.11 -5.27
N GLY A 462 32.18 -12.62 -6.24
CA GLY A 462 32.76 -11.27 -6.19
C GLY A 462 34.27 -11.29 -5.97
N GLN A 463 34.78 -10.28 -5.28
CA GLN A 463 36.22 -10.02 -5.20
C GLN A 463 36.70 -9.74 -3.77
N VAL A 464 37.94 -10.09 -3.50
CA VAL A 464 38.66 -9.75 -2.26
C VAL A 464 39.82 -8.82 -2.60
N ARG A 465 39.91 -7.72 -1.87
CA ARG A 465 41.04 -6.80 -1.90
C ARG A 465 42.05 -7.18 -0.83
N PHE A 466 43.22 -7.60 -1.27
CA PHE A 466 44.38 -7.86 -0.42
C PHE A 466 45.21 -6.59 -0.27
N THR A 467 45.67 -6.32 0.95
CA THR A 467 46.67 -5.31 1.25
C THR A 467 47.84 -5.97 1.96
N PHE A 468 49.03 -5.88 1.39
CA PHE A 468 50.26 -6.46 1.93
C PHE A 468 51.45 -5.53 1.70
N GLY A 469 52.13 -5.11 2.76
CA GLY A 469 53.27 -4.19 2.67
C GLY A 469 52.93 -2.84 2.02
N GLY A 470 51.68 -2.39 2.15
CA GLY A 470 51.17 -1.16 1.54
C GLY A 470 50.62 -1.33 0.12
N ALA A 471 50.99 -2.38 -0.60
CA ALA A 471 50.45 -2.69 -1.93
C ALA A 471 49.02 -3.24 -1.82
N ARG A 472 48.14 -2.84 -2.75
CA ARG A 472 46.75 -3.32 -2.85
C ARG A 472 46.55 -4.09 -4.14
N THR A 473 45.91 -5.25 -4.05
CA THR A 473 45.58 -6.10 -5.20
C THR A 473 44.22 -6.72 -5.00
N THR A 474 43.36 -6.66 -6.02
CA THR A 474 42.03 -7.26 -6.00
C THR A 474 42.03 -8.56 -6.77
N VAL A 475 41.46 -9.61 -6.18
CA VAL A 475 41.42 -10.96 -6.76
C VAL A 475 39.98 -11.48 -6.69
N ALA A 476 39.49 -12.07 -7.77
CA ALA A 476 38.17 -12.70 -7.79
C ALA A 476 38.14 -13.98 -6.93
N LEU A 477 36.98 -14.26 -6.34
CA LEU A 477 36.72 -15.54 -5.68
C LEU A 477 36.59 -16.64 -6.75
N ASP A 478 37.12 -17.82 -6.44
CA ASP A 478 36.89 -19.05 -7.21
C ASP A 478 35.51 -19.67 -6.88
N ALA A 479 35.19 -20.81 -7.51
CA ALA A 479 33.92 -21.51 -7.30
C ALA A 479 33.70 -21.99 -5.85
N ASN A 480 34.75 -22.05 -5.02
CA ASN A 480 34.69 -22.43 -3.61
C ASN A 480 34.70 -21.20 -2.68
N GLY A 481 34.54 -19.98 -3.21
CA GLY A 481 34.56 -18.77 -2.41
C GLY A 481 35.95 -18.42 -1.88
N LYS A 482 37.02 -18.84 -2.56
CA LYS A 482 38.41 -18.56 -2.18
C LYS A 482 39.10 -17.64 -3.17
N ALA A 483 39.84 -16.66 -2.66
CA ALA A 483 40.79 -15.86 -3.43
C ALA A 483 42.21 -16.08 -2.92
N THR A 484 43.18 -16.17 -3.84
CA THR A 484 44.59 -16.36 -3.49
C THR A 484 45.47 -15.34 -4.19
N LEU A 485 46.36 -14.71 -3.43
CA LEU A 485 47.38 -13.79 -3.93
C LEU A 485 48.77 -14.31 -3.58
N THR A 486 49.59 -14.55 -4.59
CA THR A 486 51.01 -14.86 -4.39
C THR A 486 51.79 -13.57 -4.17
N ALA A 487 52.33 -13.38 -2.97
CA ALA A 487 53.22 -12.27 -2.66
C ALA A 487 54.68 -12.70 -2.91
N GLY A 488 55.35 -11.99 -3.80
CA GLY A 488 56.65 -12.37 -4.36
C GLY A 488 57.81 -12.43 -3.36
N ALA A 489 58.84 -13.20 -3.68
CA ALA A 489 60.01 -13.51 -2.85
C ALA A 489 60.91 -12.32 -2.47
N SER A 490 60.73 -11.17 -3.10
CA SER A 490 61.59 -9.98 -2.96
C SER A 490 61.22 -9.04 -1.81
N THR A 491 60.17 -9.34 -1.04
CA THR A 491 59.77 -8.48 0.09
C THR A 491 60.79 -8.59 1.23
N PRO A 492 61.37 -7.46 1.71
CA PRO A 492 62.39 -7.45 2.75
C PRO A 492 61.97 -8.14 4.06
N ALA A 493 62.95 -8.48 4.90
CA ALA A 493 62.65 -8.96 6.24
C ALA A 493 61.96 -7.87 7.09
N GLY A 494 60.97 -8.27 7.88
CA GLY A 494 60.14 -7.38 8.69
C GLY A 494 58.78 -7.97 9.03
N ALA A 495 58.03 -7.28 9.89
CA ALA A 495 56.63 -7.58 10.19
C ALA A 495 55.70 -6.78 9.27
N TYR A 496 54.76 -7.46 8.63
CA TYR A 496 53.83 -6.88 7.67
C TYR A 496 52.39 -7.12 8.10
N ALA A 497 51.59 -6.06 8.13
CA ALA A 497 50.15 -6.19 8.26
C ALA A 497 49.56 -6.75 6.97
N ILE A 498 48.65 -7.71 7.12
CA ILE A 498 47.80 -8.25 6.07
C ILE A 498 46.39 -7.73 6.35
N LYS A 499 45.78 -7.03 5.39
CA LYS A 499 44.35 -6.74 5.41
C LYS A 499 43.71 -7.39 4.20
N MET A 500 42.62 -8.11 4.42
CA MET A 500 41.77 -8.70 3.37
C MET A 500 40.38 -8.11 3.52
N GLU A 501 39.80 -7.64 2.43
CA GLU A 501 38.48 -7.01 2.39
C GLU A 501 37.66 -7.66 1.28
N TYR A 502 36.66 -8.44 1.65
CA TYR A 502 35.63 -8.90 0.73
C TYR A 502 34.68 -7.75 0.43
N LEU A 503 34.49 -7.43 -0.85
CA LEU A 503 33.79 -6.23 -1.29
C LEU A 503 32.25 -6.35 -1.26
N GLY A 504 31.72 -7.53 -0.89
CA GLY A 504 30.29 -7.82 -0.94
C GLY A 504 29.79 -8.21 -2.32
N ASN A 505 28.50 -8.55 -2.40
CA ASN A 505 27.74 -8.77 -3.63
C ASN A 505 26.25 -8.48 -3.36
N ASP A 506 25.37 -8.87 -4.29
CA ASP A 506 23.92 -8.65 -4.16
C ASP A 506 23.28 -9.37 -2.96
N ALA A 507 23.94 -10.41 -2.43
CA ALA A 507 23.46 -11.23 -1.32
C ALA A 507 24.25 -11.04 0.00
N LEU A 508 25.45 -10.47 -0.06
CA LEU A 508 26.40 -10.43 1.05
C LEU A 508 26.94 -9.02 1.26
N VAL A 509 26.95 -8.57 2.51
CA VAL A 509 27.60 -7.30 2.87
C VAL A 509 29.13 -7.44 2.87
N PRO A 510 29.89 -6.33 2.73
CA PRO A 510 31.35 -6.36 2.84
C PRO A 510 31.83 -6.92 4.18
N ALA A 511 32.98 -7.61 4.17
CA ALA A 511 33.62 -8.14 5.37
C ALA A 511 35.13 -7.93 5.32
N SER A 512 35.75 -7.77 6.48
CA SER A 512 37.20 -7.58 6.56
C SER A 512 37.84 -8.53 7.58
N ALA A 513 39.06 -8.94 7.27
CA ALA A 513 39.90 -9.73 8.14
C ALA A 513 41.32 -9.17 8.09
N SER A 514 42.00 -9.22 9.23
CA SER A 514 43.38 -8.75 9.35
C SER A 514 44.26 -9.78 10.04
N GLY A 515 45.53 -9.76 9.69
CA GLY A 515 46.56 -10.56 10.35
C GLY A 515 47.91 -9.88 10.23
N THR A 516 48.93 -10.51 10.81
CA THR A 516 50.31 -10.09 10.66
C THR A 516 51.12 -11.25 10.12
N HIS A 517 52.14 -10.95 9.32
CA HIS A 517 53.08 -11.94 8.82
C HIS A 517 54.50 -11.43 9.00
N THR A 518 55.37 -12.28 9.54
CA THR A 518 56.77 -11.94 9.77
C THR A 518 57.64 -12.61 8.71
N ILE A 519 58.39 -11.79 7.98
CA ILE A 519 59.44 -12.24 7.07
C ILE A 519 60.77 -12.19 7.83
N GLN A 520 61.38 -13.36 8.02
CA GLN A 520 62.67 -13.49 8.67
C GLN A 520 63.82 -13.21 7.71
N LYS A 521 64.98 -12.84 8.25
CA LYS A 521 66.20 -12.74 7.45
C LYS A 521 66.60 -14.11 6.90
N ALA A 522 67.03 -14.15 5.65
CA ALA A 522 67.53 -15.39 5.04
C ALA A 522 68.94 -15.71 5.54
N THR A 523 69.24 -17.00 5.67
CA THR A 523 70.63 -17.45 5.87
C THR A 523 71.27 -17.67 4.51
N PRO A 524 72.31 -16.89 4.13
CA PRO A 524 72.91 -17.01 2.81
C PRO A 524 73.92 -18.17 2.75
N ALA A 525 74.16 -18.68 1.55
CA ALA A 525 75.34 -19.47 1.21
C ALA A 525 76.46 -18.51 0.75
N ILE A 526 77.70 -18.78 1.15
CA ILE A 526 78.87 -17.98 0.77
C ILE A 526 79.77 -18.86 -0.11
N GLY A 527 80.02 -18.42 -1.34
CA GLY A 527 81.01 -19.00 -2.26
C GLY A 527 82.15 -18.03 -2.54
N GLU A 528 83.27 -18.54 -3.03
CA GLU A 528 84.45 -17.75 -3.38
C GLU A 528 85.12 -18.26 -4.67
N THR A 529 85.87 -17.39 -5.36
CA THR A 529 86.53 -17.71 -6.65
C THR A 529 88.03 -17.39 -6.67
N PHE A 530 88.65 -17.18 -5.51
CA PHE A 530 90.09 -16.99 -5.40
C PHE A 530 90.84 -18.24 -5.88
N PRO A 531 91.97 -18.08 -6.59
CA PRO A 531 92.82 -19.21 -6.95
C PRO A 531 93.33 -19.95 -5.72
N SER A 532 93.31 -21.28 -5.76
CA SER A 532 93.84 -22.13 -4.69
C SER A 532 95.37 -22.02 -4.53
N ALA A 533 96.07 -21.52 -5.56
CA ALA A 533 97.48 -21.18 -5.53
C ALA A 533 97.76 -19.84 -6.21
N VAL A 534 98.63 -19.02 -5.62
CA VAL A 534 99.06 -17.71 -6.13
C VAL A 534 100.56 -17.56 -6.01
N SER A 535 101.20 -16.87 -6.95
CA SER A 535 102.63 -16.60 -6.89
C SER A 535 102.97 -15.76 -5.66
N THR A 536 104.05 -16.09 -4.95
CA THR A 536 104.58 -15.29 -3.82
C THR A 536 105.06 -13.90 -4.23
N SER A 537 105.23 -13.61 -5.52
CA SER A 537 105.49 -12.26 -6.05
C SER A 537 104.23 -11.52 -6.51
N ALA A 538 103.09 -12.21 -6.63
CA ALA A 538 101.83 -11.59 -7.05
C ALA A 538 101.25 -10.74 -5.92
N SER A 539 101.11 -9.43 -6.19
CA SER A 539 100.26 -8.53 -5.42
C SER A 539 99.01 -8.22 -6.23
N GLY A 540 97.84 -8.23 -5.60
CA GLY A 540 96.61 -7.81 -6.26
C GLY A 540 95.79 -8.95 -6.88
N THR A 541 95.87 -10.17 -6.35
CA THR A 541 95.03 -11.29 -6.79
C THR A 541 93.56 -10.93 -6.60
N ARG A 542 92.81 -10.85 -7.70
CA ARG A 542 91.37 -10.62 -7.67
C ARG A 542 90.62 -11.94 -7.57
N GLY A 543 89.60 -11.95 -6.72
CA GLY A 543 88.56 -12.96 -6.67
C GLY A 543 87.24 -12.32 -6.27
N THR A 544 86.18 -13.10 -6.31
CA THR A 544 84.85 -12.67 -5.86
C THR A 544 84.42 -13.51 -4.69
N VAL A 545 83.70 -12.88 -3.76
CA VAL A 545 82.87 -13.57 -2.77
C VAL A 545 81.42 -13.41 -3.20
N VAL A 546 80.74 -14.54 -3.42
CA VAL A 546 79.34 -14.60 -3.84
C VAL A 546 78.50 -14.95 -2.63
N VAL A 547 77.60 -14.04 -2.26
CA VAL A 547 76.57 -14.21 -1.24
C VAL A 547 75.28 -14.60 -1.96
N ASN A 548 74.89 -15.87 -1.85
CA ASN A 548 73.73 -16.41 -2.55
C ASN A 548 72.59 -16.71 -1.59
N VAL A 549 71.40 -16.19 -1.90
CA VAL A 549 70.13 -16.62 -1.29
C VAL A 549 69.26 -17.18 -2.44
N PRO A 550 68.85 -18.45 -2.39
CA PRO A 550 67.98 -19.02 -3.42
C PRO A 550 66.76 -18.15 -3.68
N GLY A 551 66.49 -17.84 -4.95
CA GLY A 551 65.36 -16.99 -5.35
C GLY A 551 65.59 -15.48 -5.26
N VAL A 552 66.77 -15.01 -4.80
CA VAL A 552 67.10 -13.56 -4.73
C VAL A 552 68.51 -13.30 -5.22
N GLN A 553 68.65 -12.46 -6.25
CA GLN A 553 69.96 -12.10 -6.80
C GLN A 553 70.24 -10.59 -6.68
N GLN A 554 69.23 -9.73 -6.91
CA GLN A 554 69.49 -8.30 -7.11
C GLN A 554 69.40 -7.42 -5.86
N ALA A 555 68.93 -7.96 -4.73
CA ALA A 555 68.62 -7.21 -3.52
C ALA A 555 69.54 -7.48 -2.31
N ILE A 556 70.62 -8.25 -2.51
CA ILE A 556 71.59 -8.58 -1.45
C ILE A 556 72.70 -7.52 -1.45
N SER A 557 72.89 -6.89 -0.30
CA SER A 557 73.82 -5.77 -0.07
C SER A 557 74.70 -6.03 1.16
N GLY A 558 75.61 -5.12 1.50
CA GLY A 558 76.41 -5.19 2.74
C GLY A 558 77.90 -5.26 2.48
N SER A 559 78.66 -5.87 3.39
CA SER A 559 80.12 -5.92 3.30
C SER A 559 80.68 -7.31 3.59
N VAL A 560 81.76 -7.66 2.89
CA VAL A 560 82.56 -8.84 3.17
C VAL A 560 83.93 -8.40 3.68
N THR A 561 84.37 -8.99 4.78
CA THR A 561 85.73 -8.83 5.31
C THR A 561 86.43 -10.18 5.29
N ILE A 562 87.59 -10.25 4.64
CA ILE A 562 88.47 -11.43 4.66
C ILE A 562 89.41 -11.31 5.85
N TYR A 563 89.51 -12.35 6.66
CA TYR A 563 90.44 -12.42 7.79
C TYR A 563 91.50 -13.49 7.57
N ALA A 564 92.73 -13.18 7.99
CA ALA A 564 93.81 -14.15 8.21
C ALA A 564 94.02 -14.25 9.73
N GLY A 565 93.52 -15.32 10.35
CA GLY A 565 93.40 -15.40 11.82
C GLY A 565 92.41 -14.35 12.36
N SER A 566 92.91 -13.44 13.21
CA SER A 566 92.17 -12.29 13.76
C SER A 566 92.37 -10.98 12.98
N LYS A 567 93.34 -10.92 12.07
CA LYS A 567 93.67 -9.70 11.33
C LYS A 567 92.81 -9.57 10.08
N VAL A 568 92.32 -8.35 9.83
CA VAL A 568 91.64 -8.02 8.57
C VAL A 568 92.65 -8.06 7.44
N PHE A 569 92.38 -8.91 6.46
CA PHE A 569 93.24 -9.16 5.30
C PHE A 569 92.76 -8.38 4.06
N ALA A 570 91.45 -8.33 3.81
CA ALA A 570 90.86 -7.53 2.73
C ALA A 570 89.40 -7.18 3.04
N ARG A 571 88.84 -6.22 2.31
CA ARG A 571 87.41 -5.86 2.38
C ARG A 571 86.82 -5.70 0.98
N GLY A 572 85.52 -5.95 0.87
CA GLY A 572 84.72 -5.64 -0.31
C GLY A 572 83.29 -5.27 0.06
N THR A 573 82.64 -4.50 -0.79
CA THR A 573 81.21 -4.23 -0.71
C THR A 573 80.45 -5.25 -1.54
N VAL A 574 79.34 -5.75 -1.01
CA VAL A 574 78.44 -6.66 -1.72
C VAL A 574 77.41 -5.83 -2.47
N SER A 575 77.33 -6.02 -3.79
CA SER A 575 76.27 -5.47 -4.63
C SER A 575 75.71 -6.58 -5.50
N ARG A 576 74.38 -6.73 -5.51
CA ARG A 576 73.68 -7.82 -6.22
C ARG A 576 74.26 -9.21 -5.87
N GLY A 577 74.53 -9.42 -4.59
CA GLY A 577 75.06 -10.69 -4.07
C GLY A 577 76.54 -10.96 -4.39
N VAL A 578 77.29 -10.04 -4.99
CA VAL A 578 78.71 -10.26 -5.31
C VAL A 578 79.58 -9.15 -4.72
N ALA A 579 80.68 -9.53 -4.07
CA ALA A 579 81.77 -8.63 -3.69
C ALA A 579 83.05 -9.01 -4.43
N THR A 580 83.55 -8.12 -5.28
CA THR A 580 84.87 -8.27 -5.92
C THR A 580 85.94 -7.78 -4.95
N ILE A 581 86.89 -8.65 -4.60
CA ILE A 581 87.90 -8.38 -3.58
C ILE A 581 89.28 -8.65 -4.17
N THR A 582 90.20 -7.74 -3.89
CA THR A 582 91.61 -7.89 -4.24
C THR A 582 92.39 -8.28 -2.98
N LEU A 583 93.03 -9.45 -2.98
CA LEU A 583 93.88 -9.88 -1.88
C LEU A 583 95.24 -9.14 -1.91
N PRO A 584 95.75 -8.70 -0.76
CA PRO A 584 97.15 -8.33 -0.62
C PRO A 584 98.09 -9.50 -0.93
N LYS A 585 99.39 -9.22 -1.02
CA LYS A 585 100.44 -10.23 -1.27
C LYS A 585 100.31 -11.39 -0.28
N VAL A 586 100.17 -12.62 -0.79
CA VAL A 586 100.08 -13.85 0.01
C VAL A 586 101.48 -14.43 0.15
N GLY A 587 101.96 -14.58 1.39
CA GLY A 587 103.29 -15.14 1.66
C GLY A 587 103.40 -16.63 1.30
N ARG A 588 104.62 -17.17 1.26
CA ARG A 588 104.86 -18.59 0.97
C ARG A 588 104.13 -19.50 1.98
N GLY A 589 103.53 -20.58 1.50
CA GLY A 589 102.79 -21.55 2.32
C GLY A 589 101.26 -21.47 2.17
N THR A 590 100.56 -22.39 2.83
CA THR A 590 99.08 -22.46 2.78
C THR A 590 98.46 -21.58 3.86
N HIS A 591 97.66 -20.60 3.42
CA HIS A 591 96.95 -19.67 4.29
C HIS A 591 95.47 -20.03 4.36
N THR A 592 94.95 -20.21 5.56
CA THR A 592 93.51 -20.39 5.80
C THR A 592 92.88 -19.01 6.01
N LEU A 593 92.03 -18.60 5.09
CA LEU A 593 91.34 -17.32 5.09
C LEU A 593 89.86 -17.50 5.43
N ARG A 594 89.28 -16.55 6.15
CA ARG A 594 87.86 -16.55 6.51
C ARG A 594 87.16 -15.34 5.90
N ALA A 595 86.29 -15.57 4.93
CA ALA A 595 85.38 -14.56 4.42
C ALA A 595 84.21 -14.41 5.40
N VAL A 596 83.97 -13.18 5.88
CA VAL A 596 82.87 -12.86 6.78
C VAL A 596 81.98 -11.81 6.12
N TYR A 597 80.77 -12.21 5.74
CA TYR A 597 79.71 -11.32 5.31
C TYR A 597 78.95 -10.79 6.53
N SER A 598 78.77 -9.47 6.61
CA SER A 598 78.16 -8.77 7.75
C SER A 598 76.64 -8.91 7.83
N GLY A 599 75.98 -9.34 6.75
CA GLY A 599 74.52 -9.30 6.65
C GLY A 599 74.00 -7.95 6.14
N ASP A 600 72.70 -7.87 5.92
CA ASP A 600 71.99 -6.63 5.63
C ASP A 600 70.60 -6.61 6.31
N ARG A 601 69.69 -5.76 5.82
CA ARG A 601 68.31 -5.67 6.33
C ARG A 601 67.54 -6.99 6.19
N SER A 602 67.84 -7.79 5.18
CA SER A 602 67.05 -8.96 4.77
C SER A 602 67.83 -10.28 4.80
N VAL A 603 69.14 -10.25 4.95
CA VAL A 603 70.04 -11.41 4.94
C VAL A 603 70.90 -11.43 6.21
N ASN A 604 71.02 -12.59 6.84
CA ASN A 604 71.86 -12.81 8.01
C ASN A 604 73.36 -12.74 7.65
N GLY A 605 74.19 -12.33 8.60
CA GLY A 605 75.65 -12.46 8.47
C GLY A 605 76.06 -13.93 8.39
N ARG A 606 77.13 -14.22 7.65
CA ARG A 606 77.65 -15.58 7.47
C ARG A 606 79.15 -15.55 7.22
N SER A 607 79.84 -16.58 7.67
CA SER A 607 81.26 -16.77 7.37
C SER A 607 81.52 -18.09 6.63
N GLN A 608 82.53 -18.08 5.77
CA GLN A 608 83.06 -19.25 5.09
C GLN A 608 84.58 -19.22 5.12
N THR A 609 85.20 -20.37 5.36
CA THR A 609 86.65 -20.53 5.33
C THR A 609 87.07 -21.13 3.99
N PHE A 610 88.20 -20.67 3.46
CA PHE A 610 88.85 -21.16 2.25
C PHE A 610 90.37 -21.08 2.37
N THR A 611 91.11 -21.73 1.48
CA THR A 611 92.58 -21.80 1.56
C THR A 611 93.24 -21.28 0.28
N VAL A 612 94.28 -20.48 0.43
CA VAL A 612 95.12 -19.99 -0.68
C VAL A 612 96.57 -20.32 -0.39
N THR A 613 97.26 -20.98 -1.33
CA THR A 613 98.67 -21.35 -1.17
C THR A 613 99.58 -20.41 -1.95
N GLY A 614 100.44 -19.67 -1.25
CA GLY A 614 101.51 -18.89 -1.86
C GLY A 614 102.64 -19.82 -2.30
N ARG A 615 102.92 -19.89 -3.60
CA ARG A 615 104.02 -20.70 -4.18
C ARG A 615 105.08 -19.87 -4.87
#